data_AF-A0AA95FEE4-F1
#
_entry.id   AF-A0AA95FEE4-F1
#
_cell.length_a   1.000
_cell.length_b   1.000
_cell.length_c   1.000
_cell.angle_alpha   90.00
_cell.angle_beta   90.00
_cell.angle_gamma   90.00
#
_symmetry.space_group_name_H-M   'P 1'
#
loop_
_entity.id
_entity.type
_entity.pdbx_description
1 polymer ?
#
loop_
_entity_poly.entity_id
_entity_poly.type
_entity_poly.pdbx_seq_one_letter_code
_entity_poly.pdbx_strand_id
1 'polypeptide(L)'
;MELPFYLTYKEFETHYYNNLEKWFEAYHNTCEVDYLKQLVNVYSPYLYYNFAKDKLQADASIQIKDCFFPYHEKIGISFCTNCEHSNKHVSKGMNHLFEWKTITMMEYAQHILDKINQHIAKNNSKSSILDFINDYEVITFRDGAGLCVNYNQHQSTIQFLKVYLPVSGKTVDIAVYRDFIFSVVQIAEFIDGKLKEVQAFEHMMYSKLKSEAKFKVQMNNQFLTICN
;
A
#
# COMPACT_ATOMS: atom_id res chain seq x y z
N MET A 1 19.64 -9.87 2.10
CA MET A 1 18.84 -10.36 0.95
C MET A 1 17.44 -9.76 1.04
N GLU A 2 16.92 -9.17 -0.04
CA GLU A 2 15.50 -8.78 -0.14
C GLU A 2 14.66 -10.05 -0.43
N LEU A 3 13.60 -10.27 0.34
CA LEU A 3 12.71 -11.42 0.12
C LEU A 3 11.89 -11.19 -1.16
N PRO A 4 11.78 -12.20 -2.04
CA PRO A 4 10.91 -12.10 -3.20
C PRO A 4 9.45 -12.00 -2.76
N PHE A 5 8.71 -11.13 -3.44
CA PHE A 5 7.28 -11.00 -3.29
C PHE A 5 6.58 -11.71 -4.45
N TYR A 6 5.60 -12.55 -4.15
CA TYR A 6 4.84 -13.28 -5.17
C TYR A 6 3.40 -12.80 -5.21
N LEU A 7 2.91 -12.58 -6.43
CA LEU A 7 1.51 -12.23 -6.68
C LEU A 7 0.62 -13.46 -6.81
N THR A 8 1.19 -14.63 -7.14
CA THR A 8 0.44 -15.87 -7.29
C THR A 8 0.87 -16.92 -6.27
N TYR A 9 -0.09 -17.69 -5.75
CA TYR A 9 0.20 -18.77 -4.80
C TYR A 9 1.09 -19.84 -5.42
N LYS A 10 0.84 -20.18 -6.69
CA LYS A 10 1.60 -21.20 -7.41
C LYS A 10 3.09 -20.86 -7.50
N GLU A 11 3.43 -19.60 -7.82
CA GLU A 11 4.82 -19.17 -7.87
C GLU A 11 5.46 -19.16 -6.48
N PHE A 12 4.72 -18.69 -5.48
CA PHE A 12 5.16 -18.71 -4.09
C PHE A 12 5.51 -20.12 -3.61
N GLU A 13 4.59 -21.07 -3.78
CA GLU A 13 4.76 -22.47 -3.37
C GLU A 13 5.94 -23.14 -4.10
N THR A 14 6.02 -22.94 -5.43
CA THR A 14 7.08 -23.53 -6.26
C THR A 14 8.48 -23.08 -5.84
N HIS A 15 8.62 -21.82 -5.40
CA HIS A 15 9.92 -21.24 -5.04
C HIS A 15 10.22 -21.26 -3.53
N TYR A 16 9.30 -21.74 -2.69
CA TYR A 16 9.43 -21.66 -1.24
C TYR A 16 10.78 -22.21 -0.72
N TYR A 17 11.11 -23.45 -1.06
CA TYR A 17 12.33 -24.09 -0.56
C TYR A 17 13.61 -23.47 -1.16
N ASN A 18 13.57 -23.08 -2.44
CA ASN A 18 14.70 -22.39 -3.07
C ASN A 18 14.98 -21.03 -2.40
N ASN A 19 13.94 -20.32 -1.98
CA ASN A 19 14.09 -19.04 -1.28
C ASN A 19 14.54 -19.25 0.17
N LEU A 20 14.06 -20.30 0.83
CA LEU A 20 14.51 -20.68 2.17
C LEU A 20 16.00 -21.06 2.18
N GLU A 21 16.46 -21.81 1.19
CA GLU A 21 17.88 -22.15 1.03
C GLU A 21 18.74 -20.88 0.85
N LYS A 22 18.35 -20.00 -0.08
CA LYS A 22 19.02 -18.70 -0.27
C LYS A 22 19.00 -17.83 0.99
N TRP A 23 17.93 -17.91 1.78
CA TRP A 23 17.86 -17.22 3.06
C TRP A 23 18.92 -17.73 4.05
N PHE A 24 19.10 -19.05 4.15
CA PHE A 24 20.15 -19.64 4.99
C PHE A 24 21.56 -19.35 4.49
N GLU A 25 21.77 -19.28 3.18
CA GLU A 25 23.05 -18.84 2.59
C GLU A 25 23.37 -17.39 2.96
N ALA A 26 22.37 -16.50 2.92
CA ALA A 26 22.54 -15.09 3.22
C ALA A 26 22.69 -14.80 4.72
N TYR A 27 22.11 -15.63 5.59
CA TYR A 27 22.08 -15.40 7.04
C TYR A 27 22.44 -16.68 7.81
N HIS A 28 23.73 -16.84 8.11
CA HIS A 28 24.33 -18.05 8.70
C HIS A 28 23.82 -18.45 10.10
N ASN A 29 23.10 -17.57 10.82
CA ASN A 29 22.54 -17.84 12.16
C ASN A 29 21.02 -17.67 12.17
N THR A 30 20.32 -18.16 11.15
CA THR A 30 18.86 -18.10 11.08
C THR A 30 18.24 -19.48 11.02
N CYS A 31 16.96 -19.55 11.35
CA CYS A 31 16.16 -20.77 11.22
C CYS A 31 14.92 -20.51 10.34
N GLU A 32 14.20 -21.59 10.00
CA GLU A 32 12.99 -21.49 9.20
C GLU A 32 11.92 -20.60 9.88
N VAL A 33 11.87 -20.59 11.22
CA VAL A 33 10.97 -19.70 11.97
C VAL A 33 11.30 -18.22 11.68
N ASP A 34 12.57 -17.85 11.57
CA ASP A 34 12.97 -16.47 11.26
C ASP A 34 12.60 -16.08 9.84
N TYR A 35 12.75 -16.99 8.89
CA TYR A 35 12.30 -16.79 7.51
C TYR A 35 10.77 -16.61 7.45
N LEU A 36 10.02 -17.50 8.10
CA LEU A 36 8.56 -17.45 8.14
C LEU A 36 8.05 -16.16 8.81
N LYS A 37 8.71 -15.68 9.89
CA LYS A 37 8.40 -14.38 10.50
C LYS A 37 8.52 -13.22 9.52
N GLN A 38 9.53 -13.25 8.65
CA GLN A 38 9.68 -12.21 7.65
C GLN A 38 8.59 -12.30 6.58
N LEU A 39 8.24 -13.50 6.12
CA LEU A 39 7.09 -13.69 5.24
C LEU A 39 5.78 -13.21 5.88
N VAL A 40 5.58 -13.45 7.17
CA VAL A 40 4.46 -12.90 7.95
C VAL A 40 4.44 -11.38 7.87
N ASN A 41 5.56 -10.70 8.08
CA ASN A 41 5.63 -9.24 8.01
C ASN A 41 5.35 -8.70 6.59
N VAL A 42 5.77 -9.43 5.56
CA VAL A 42 5.57 -9.06 4.16
C VAL A 42 4.10 -9.18 3.75
N TYR A 43 3.42 -10.27 4.14
CA TYR A 43 2.06 -10.56 3.64
C TYR A 43 0.93 -10.11 4.57
N SER A 44 1.17 -9.98 5.88
CA SER A 44 0.14 -9.53 6.84
C SER A 44 -0.56 -8.22 6.46
N PRO A 45 0.12 -7.19 5.92
CA PRO A 45 -0.53 -5.92 5.57
C PRO A 45 -1.64 -6.02 4.52
N TYR A 46 -1.71 -7.12 3.76
CA TYR A 46 -2.70 -7.33 2.70
C TYR A 46 -3.87 -8.20 3.16
N LEU A 47 -3.97 -8.46 4.46
CA LEU A 47 -4.92 -9.39 5.06
C LEU A 47 -5.60 -8.75 6.26
N TYR A 48 -6.82 -9.20 6.51
CA TYR A 48 -7.52 -8.94 7.75
C TYR A 48 -8.21 -10.20 8.27
N TYR A 49 -8.54 -10.19 9.55
CA TYR A 49 -9.32 -11.26 10.17
C TYR A 49 -10.82 -10.95 10.11
N ASN A 50 -11.60 -11.84 9.49
CA ASN A 50 -13.05 -11.73 9.42
C ASN A 50 -13.72 -12.55 10.54
N PHE A 51 -14.34 -11.86 11.49
CA PHE A 51 -15.06 -12.47 12.62
C PHE A 51 -16.27 -13.33 12.19
N ALA A 52 -17.00 -12.94 11.15
CA ALA A 52 -18.20 -13.65 10.71
C ALA A 52 -17.88 -15.01 10.07
N LYS A 53 -16.69 -15.15 9.47
CA LYS A 53 -16.24 -16.39 8.81
C LYS A 53 -15.12 -17.13 9.57
N ASP A 54 -14.71 -16.61 10.72
CA ASP A 54 -13.57 -17.05 11.54
C ASP A 54 -12.32 -17.39 10.71
N LYS A 55 -11.96 -16.53 9.74
CA LYS A 55 -10.86 -16.77 8.82
C LYS A 55 -10.18 -15.50 8.33
N LEU A 56 -8.98 -15.66 7.79
CA LEU A 56 -8.30 -14.60 7.07
C LEU A 56 -9.01 -14.28 5.76
N GLN A 57 -9.02 -13.01 5.41
CA GLN A 57 -9.51 -12.51 4.13
C GLN A 57 -8.57 -11.45 3.61
N ALA A 58 -8.51 -11.31 2.28
CA ALA A 58 -7.73 -10.27 1.64
C ALA A 58 -8.30 -8.88 1.94
N ASP A 59 -7.42 -7.98 2.32
CA ASP A 59 -7.64 -6.53 2.42
C ASP A 59 -6.34 -5.84 2.02
N ALA A 60 -6.12 -5.77 0.72
CA ALA A 60 -5.00 -5.03 0.15
C ALA A 60 -5.41 -3.56 -0.02
N SER A 61 -5.55 -2.85 1.09
CA SER A 61 -5.88 -1.43 1.12
C SER A 61 -4.87 -0.61 1.90
N ILE A 62 -4.83 0.69 1.61
CA ILE A 62 -3.93 1.64 2.24
C ILE A 62 -4.68 2.93 2.54
N GLN A 63 -4.47 3.47 3.75
CA GLN A 63 -4.94 4.79 4.12
C GLN A 63 -3.95 5.84 3.66
N ILE A 64 -4.41 6.80 2.87
CA ILE A 64 -3.58 7.87 2.33
C ILE A 64 -4.30 9.21 2.52
N LYS A 65 -3.53 10.28 2.72
CA LYS A 65 -4.10 11.63 2.76
C LYS A 65 -4.52 12.04 1.36
N ASP A 66 -5.75 12.48 1.19
CA ASP A 66 -6.25 13.09 -0.04
C ASP A 66 -6.39 14.60 0.18
N CYS A 67 -5.79 15.38 -0.70
CA CYS A 67 -5.82 16.83 -0.67
C CYS A 67 -6.83 17.33 -1.70
N PHE A 68 -7.87 18.03 -1.29
CA PHE A 68 -8.89 18.55 -2.19
C PHE A 68 -9.24 20.00 -1.91
N PHE A 69 -9.91 20.63 -2.88
CA PHE A 69 -10.45 21.97 -2.74
C PHE A 69 -11.95 21.88 -2.44
N PRO A 70 -12.43 22.42 -1.30
CA PRO A 70 -13.84 22.29 -0.89
C PRO A 70 -14.84 23.05 -1.77
N TYR A 71 -14.40 23.88 -2.72
CA TYR A 71 -15.28 24.76 -3.50
C TYR A 71 -15.23 24.48 -5.00
N HIS A 72 -15.65 23.29 -5.43
CA HIS A 72 -15.95 23.06 -6.86
C HIS A 72 -17.38 23.48 -7.27
N GLU A 73 -18.27 23.83 -6.33
CA GLU A 73 -19.60 24.35 -6.68
C GLU A 73 -19.64 25.87 -6.98
N LYS A 74 -18.53 26.60 -6.80
CA LYS A 74 -18.47 28.05 -7.06
C LYS A 74 -17.22 28.48 -7.82
N ILE A 75 -16.79 27.71 -8.81
CA ILE A 75 -16.01 28.30 -9.91
C ILE A 75 -17.01 28.99 -10.85
N GLY A 76 -17.67 30.03 -10.32
CA GLY A 76 -18.22 31.06 -11.18
C GLY A 76 -17.02 31.77 -11.78
N ILE A 77 -16.87 31.71 -13.09
CA ILE A 77 -15.92 32.54 -13.83
C ILE A 77 -16.24 33.98 -13.46
N SER A 78 -15.49 34.57 -12.51
CA SER A 78 -15.62 36.00 -12.23
C SER A 78 -14.88 36.71 -13.35
N PHE A 79 -15.61 37.13 -14.37
CA PHE A 79 -15.09 38.08 -15.33
C PHE A 79 -14.75 39.36 -14.56
N CYS A 80 -13.46 39.73 -14.50
CA CYS A 80 -13.04 41.05 -14.06
C CYS A 80 -13.61 42.07 -15.05
N THR A 81 -14.75 42.67 -14.73
CA THR A 81 -15.29 43.80 -15.52
C THR A 81 -14.69 45.15 -15.12
N ASN A 82 -13.86 45.22 -14.07
CA ASN A 82 -13.26 46.47 -13.63
C ASN A 82 -11.73 46.37 -13.58
N CYS A 83 -11.09 46.58 -14.74
CA CYS A 83 -9.68 46.94 -14.82
C CYS A 83 -9.53 48.45 -14.57
N GLU A 84 -9.84 48.92 -13.37
CA GLU A 84 -9.48 50.28 -12.95
C GLU A 84 -8.89 50.27 -11.54
N HIS A 85 -7.99 51.21 -11.34
CA HIS A 85 -6.88 51.18 -10.41
C HIS A 85 -7.21 50.90 -8.94
N SER A 86 -6.21 50.32 -8.27
CA SER A 86 -6.05 50.22 -6.81
C SER A 86 -7.13 49.45 -6.07
N ASN A 87 -6.85 48.18 -5.74
CA ASN A 87 -6.80 47.72 -4.35
C ASN A 87 -6.33 46.26 -4.29
N LYS A 88 -5.40 46.01 -3.36
CA LYS A 88 -4.88 44.69 -3.02
C LYS A 88 -6.03 43.83 -2.49
N HIS A 89 -6.65 43.02 -3.36
CA HIS A 89 -7.40 41.87 -2.88
C HIS A 89 -6.39 40.83 -2.44
N VAL A 90 -6.17 40.78 -1.13
CA VAL A 90 -5.56 39.65 -0.44
C VAL A 90 -6.40 38.44 -0.83
N SER A 91 -5.91 37.62 -1.75
CA SER A 91 -6.40 36.26 -1.89
C SER A 91 -6.10 35.59 -0.56
N LYS A 92 -7.10 35.51 0.31
CA LYS A 92 -7.09 34.59 1.43
C LYS A 92 -6.82 33.23 0.80
N GLY A 93 -5.60 32.73 1.00
CA GLY A 93 -5.11 31.51 0.33
C GLY A 93 -6.18 30.43 0.44
N MET A 94 -6.50 29.81 -0.69
CA MET A 94 -7.36 28.63 -0.68
C MET A 94 -6.70 27.60 0.24
N ASN A 95 -7.27 27.40 1.43
CA ASN A 95 -6.73 26.45 2.38
C ASN A 95 -7.00 25.05 1.83
N HIS A 96 -5.93 24.31 1.53
CA HIS A 96 -6.02 22.88 1.22
C HIS A 96 -6.66 22.16 2.42
N LEU A 97 -7.73 21.40 2.17
CA LEU A 97 -8.26 20.47 3.14
C LEU A 97 -7.68 19.08 2.88
N PHE A 98 -7.40 18.37 3.96
CA PHE A 98 -6.88 17.02 3.93
C PHE A 98 -7.87 16.08 4.60
N GLU A 99 -8.20 14.99 3.92
CA GLU A 99 -8.98 13.89 4.48
C GLU A 99 -8.19 12.59 4.35
N TRP A 100 -8.38 11.66 5.29
CA TRP A 100 -7.84 10.33 5.16
C TRP A 100 -8.78 9.47 4.31
N LYS A 101 -8.25 8.92 3.23
CA LYS A 101 -8.99 8.04 2.32
C LYS A 101 -8.37 6.65 2.32
N THR A 102 -9.20 5.63 2.44
CA THR A 102 -8.78 4.24 2.21
C THR A 102 -8.94 3.93 0.72
N ILE A 103 -7.86 3.53 0.07
CA ILE A 103 -7.86 3.09 -1.33
C ILE A 103 -7.27 1.69 -1.44
N THR A 104 -7.58 0.99 -2.53
CA THR A 104 -6.99 -0.30 -2.84
C THR A 104 -5.52 -0.17 -3.23
N MET A 105 -4.74 -1.24 -3.06
CA MET A 105 -3.35 -1.29 -3.50
C MET A 105 -3.21 -1.18 -5.03
N MET A 106 -4.23 -1.56 -5.79
CA MET A 106 -4.30 -1.32 -7.23
C MET A 106 -4.41 0.17 -7.56
N GLU A 107 -5.35 0.89 -6.91
CA GLU A 107 -5.49 2.35 -7.08
C GLU A 107 -4.23 3.08 -6.65
N TYR A 108 -3.62 2.64 -5.54
CA TYR A 108 -2.35 3.17 -5.09
C TYR A 108 -1.23 2.93 -6.11
N ALA A 109 -1.13 1.71 -6.65
CA ALA A 109 -0.14 1.38 -7.68
C ALA A 109 -0.33 2.22 -8.95
N GLN A 110 -1.57 2.40 -9.41
CA GLN A 110 -1.87 3.27 -10.55
C GLN A 110 -1.44 4.71 -10.27
N HIS A 111 -1.70 5.23 -9.06
CA HIS A 111 -1.28 6.56 -8.68
C HIS A 111 0.25 6.74 -8.67
N ILE A 112 0.99 5.74 -8.18
CA ILE A 112 2.46 5.75 -8.22
C ILE A 112 2.96 5.68 -9.67
N LEU A 113 2.35 4.83 -10.50
CA LEU A 113 2.68 4.69 -11.92
C LEU A 113 2.48 6.01 -12.68
N ASP A 114 1.38 6.71 -12.41
CA ASP A 114 1.08 8.00 -13.03
C ASP A 114 2.11 9.06 -12.66
N LYS A 115 2.51 9.13 -11.38
CA LYS A 115 3.56 10.04 -10.90
C LYS A 115 4.89 9.81 -11.62
N ILE A 116 5.31 8.55 -11.71
CA ILE A 116 6.57 8.17 -12.37
C ILE A 116 6.50 8.50 -13.86
N ASN A 117 5.41 8.14 -14.54
CA ASN A 117 5.22 8.44 -15.95
C ASN A 117 5.18 9.95 -16.23
N GLN A 118 4.55 10.74 -15.36
CA GLN A 118 4.54 12.20 -15.46
C GLN A 118 5.97 12.76 -15.37
N HIS A 119 6.78 12.25 -14.45
CA HIS A 119 8.18 12.64 -14.32
C HIS A 119 9.00 12.27 -15.56
N ILE A 120 8.87 11.03 -16.04
CA ILE A 120 9.56 10.55 -17.26
C ILE A 120 9.20 11.44 -18.47
N ALA A 121 7.90 11.73 -18.65
CA ALA A 121 7.40 12.55 -19.75
C ALA A 121 7.90 14.00 -19.67
N LYS A 122 7.95 14.59 -18.47
CA LYS A 122 8.42 15.97 -18.26
C LYS A 122 9.92 16.12 -18.54
N ASN A 123 10.72 15.10 -18.21
CA ASN A 123 12.17 15.15 -18.30
C ASN A 123 12.76 14.46 -19.56
N ASN A 124 11.92 13.90 -20.44
CA ASN A 124 12.33 13.12 -21.61
C ASN A 124 13.37 12.03 -21.26
N SER A 125 13.19 11.38 -20.10
CA SER A 125 14.12 10.35 -19.64
C SER A 125 13.89 9.02 -20.35
N LYS A 126 14.97 8.26 -20.60
CA LYS A 126 14.92 6.87 -21.06
C LYS A 126 14.86 5.85 -19.90
N SER A 127 14.77 6.32 -18.67
CA SER A 127 14.68 5.50 -17.47
C SER A 127 13.39 4.66 -17.43
N SER A 128 13.46 3.55 -16.71
CA SER A 128 12.34 2.64 -16.47
C SER A 128 11.48 3.07 -15.28
N ILE A 129 10.29 2.50 -15.15
CA ILE A 129 9.40 2.75 -14.01
C ILE A 129 10.07 2.34 -12.68
N LEU A 130 10.82 1.23 -12.70
CA LEU A 130 11.49 0.69 -11.51
C LEU A 130 12.60 1.60 -10.98
N ASP A 131 13.21 2.42 -11.83
CA ASP A 131 14.28 3.34 -11.41
C ASP A 131 13.78 4.43 -10.46
N PHE A 132 12.50 4.82 -10.61
CA PHE A 132 11.88 5.88 -9.81
C PHE A 132 10.93 5.38 -8.73
N ILE A 133 10.74 4.06 -8.63
CA ILE A 133 9.76 3.47 -7.71
C ILE A 133 10.04 3.85 -6.25
N ASN A 134 11.29 4.15 -5.90
CA ASN A 134 11.71 4.55 -4.56
C ASN A 134 12.35 5.95 -4.50
N ASP A 135 12.24 6.72 -5.59
CA ASP A 135 12.80 8.07 -5.64
C ASP A 135 11.97 9.03 -4.77
N TYR A 136 12.61 9.61 -3.75
CA TYR A 136 11.92 10.48 -2.79
C TYR A 136 11.23 11.66 -3.47
N GLU A 137 11.91 12.33 -4.39
CA GLU A 137 11.39 13.53 -5.05
C GLU A 137 10.23 13.18 -5.97
N VAL A 138 10.37 12.13 -6.79
CA VAL A 138 9.31 11.68 -7.71
C VAL A 138 8.06 11.22 -6.96
N ILE A 139 8.23 10.38 -5.93
CA ILE A 139 7.11 9.78 -5.21
C ILE A 139 6.37 10.82 -4.36
N THR A 140 7.09 11.72 -3.69
CA THR A 140 6.46 12.72 -2.79
C THR A 140 6.03 14.00 -3.50
N PHE A 141 6.44 14.21 -4.76
CA PHE A 141 6.07 15.39 -5.55
C PHE A 141 4.55 15.62 -5.56
N ARG A 142 4.12 16.86 -5.41
CA ARG A 142 2.70 17.22 -5.48
C ARG A 142 2.45 18.13 -6.67
N ASP A 143 1.48 17.76 -7.49
CA ASP A 143 0.97 18.57 -8.58
C ASP A 143 -0.51 18.89 -8.33
N GLY A 144 -0.76 19.85 -7.44
CA GLY A 144 -2.12 20.28 -7.09
C GLY A 144 -2.86 19.36 -6.11
N ALA A 145 -4.15 19.13 -6.38
CA ALA A 145 -5.04 18.32 -5.56
C ALA A 145 -4.91 16.82 -5.89
N GLY A 146 -5.10 15.97 -4.89
CA GLY A 146 -5.08 14.52 -5.01
C GLY A 146 -4.33 13.83 -3.87
N LEU A 147 -4.01 12.56 -4.11
CA LEU A 147 -3.38 11.70 -3.13
C LEU A 147 -1.97 12.20 -2.76
N CYS A 148 -1.74 12.31 -1.46
CA CYS A 148 -0.51 12.77 -0.84
C CYS A 148 0.26 11.57 -0.29
N VAL A 149 1.24 11.08 -1.06
CA VAL A 149 2.06 9.93 -0.67
C VAL A 149 2.99 10.31 0.48
N ASN A 150 2.91 9.55 1.57
CA ASN A 150 3.90 9.59 2.65
C ASN A 150 5.03 8.62 2.31
N TYR A 151 6.27 9.10 2.23
CA TYR A 151 7.41 8.28 1.83
C TYR A 151 7.68 7.10 2.78
N ASN A 152 7.51 7.28 4.10
CA ASN A 152 7.72 6.21 5.07
C ASN A 152 6.67 5.11 4.91
N GLN A 153 5.42 5.50 4.67
CA GLN A 153 4.35 4.54 4.37
C GLN A 153 4.55 3.87 3.01
N HIS A 154 5.08 4.60 2.04
CA HIS A 154 5.41 4.06 0.73
C HIS A 154 6.46 2.93 0.83
N GLN A 155 7.44 3.03 1.75
CA GLN A 155 8.46 1.98 1.92
C GLN A 155 7.86 0.59 2.16
N SER A 156 6.76 0.48 2.91
CA SER A 156 6.12 -0.83 3.16
C SER A 156 5.40 -1.40 1.94
N THR A 157 5.24 -0.63 0.87
CA THR A 157 4.54 -1.03 -0.36
C THR A 157 5.48 -1.41 -1.50
N ILE A 158 6.77 -1.09 -1.39
CA ILE A 158 7.76 -1.21 -2.47
C ILE A 158 7.82 -2.63 -3.02
N GLN A 159 7.81 -3.65 -2.16
CA GLN A 159 7.90 -5.04 -2.60
C GLN A 159 6.72 -5.44 -3.49
N PHE A 160 5.51 -5.04 -3.12
CA PHE A 160 4.33 -5.25 -3.96
C PHE A 160 4.45 -4.48 -5.27
N LEU A 161 4.80 -3.18 -5.21
CA LEU A 161 4.88 -2.34 -6.40
C LEU A 161 5.95 -2.82 -7.39
N LYS A 162 7.11 -3.29 -6.92
CA LYS A 162 8.19 -3.83 -7.77
C LYS A 162 7.73 -4.99 -8.65
N VAL A 163 6.81 -5.82 -8.14
CA VAL A 163 6.34 -7.01 -8.83
C VAL A 163 5.05 -6.73 -9.59
N TYR A 164 4.23 -5.79 -9.11
CA TYR A 164 2.94 -5.47 -9.69
C TYR A 164 2.98 -4.40 -10.80
N LEU A 165 3.89 -3.43 -10.71
CA LEU A 165 4.00 -2.38 -11.72
C LEU A 165 4.59 -2.94 -13.03
N PRO A 166 4.08 -2.49 -14.19
CA PRO A 166 4.64 -2.90 -15.46
C PRO A 166 6.04 -2.30 -15.65
N VAL A 167 6.91 -3.01 -16.40
CA VAL A 167 8.23 -2.48 -16.78
C VAL A 167 8.09 -1.26 -17.69
N SER A 168 7.06 -1.25 -18.54
CA SER A 168 6.69 -0.16 -19.42
C SER A 168 5.17 -0.08 -19.59
N GLY A 169 4.64 1.13 -19.75
CA GLY A 169 3.20 1.36 -19.93
C GLY A 169 2.63 2.37 -18.93
N LYS A 170 1.33 2.62 -19.04
CA LYS A 170 0.61 3.65 -18.27
C LYS A 170 -0.52 3.12 -17.40
N THR A 171 -0.78 1.82 -17.44
CA THR A 171 -1.93 1.22 -16.75
C THR A 171 -1.50 -0.06 -16.05
N VAL A 172 -1.96 -0.23 -14.82
CA VAL A 172 -1.77 -1.47 -14.06
C VAL A 172 -2.75 -2.57 -14.51
N ASP A 173 -2.38 -3.84 -14.34
CA ASP A 173 -3.21 -4.96 -14.77
C ASP A 173 -4.18 -5.39 -13.65
N ILE A 174 -5.48 -5.21 -13.90
CA ILE A 174 -6.54 -5.59 -12.97
C ILE A 174 -6.66 -7.11 -12.80
N ALA A 175 -6.36 -7.90 -13.83
CA ALA A 175 -6.41 -9.36 -13.75
C ALA A 175 -5.34 -9.87 -12.79
N VAL A 176 -4.11 -9.35 -12.91
CA VAL A 176 -2.99 -9.67 -12.01
C VAL A 176 -3.33 -9.30 -10.56
N TYR A 177 -3.93 -8.12 -10.34
CA TYR A 177 -4.35 -7.71 -8.99
C TYR A 177 -5.42 -8.62 -8.40
N ARG A 178 -6.42 -8.97 -9.21
CA ARG A 178 -7.48 -9.89 -8.78
C ARG A 178 -6.91 -11.25 -8.40
N ASP A 179 -5.98 -11.77 -9.19
CA ASP A 179 -5.33 -13.05 -8.91
C ASP A 179 -4.49 -12.99 -7.62
N PHE A 180 -3.87 -11.84 -7.33
CA PHE A 180 -3.22 -11.58 -6.04
C PHE A 180 -4.19 -11.59 -4.86
N ILE A 181 -5.35 -10.93 -4.97
CA ILE A 181 -6.37 -10.92 -3.91
C ILE A 181 -6.82 -12.34 -3.53
N PHE A 182 -6.91 -13.26 -4.50
CA PHE A 182 -7.19 -14.67 -4.20
C PHE A 182 -5.98 -15.40 -3.63
N SER A 183 -4.80 -15.16 -4.20
CA SER A 183 -3.55 -15.84 -3.84
C SER A 183 -3.04 -15.49 -2.46
N VAL A 184 -3.19 -14.25 -2.02
CA VAL A 184 -2.61 -13.77 -0.75
C VAL A 184 -3.16 -14.52 0.46
N VAL A 185 -4.44 -14.94 0.41
CA VAL A 185 -5.04 -15.76 1.46
C VAL A 185 -4.44 -17.16 1.47
N GLN A 186 -4.23 -17.77 0.30
CA GLN A 186 -3.62 -19.09 0.18
C GLN A 186 -2.15 -19.08 0.63
N ILE A 187 -1.41 -18.02 0.28
CA ILE A 187 -0.03 -17.80 0.74
C ILE A 187 0.01 -17.71 2.27
N ALA A 188 -0.92 -16.97 2.87
CA ALA A 188 -1.03 -16.85 4.33
C ALA A 188 -1.35 -18.19 5.00
N GLU A 189 -2.30 -18.96 4.45
CA GLU A 189 -2.65 -20.28 4.95
C GLU A 189 -1.47 -21.27 4.87
N PHE A 190 -0.68 -21.20 3.80
CA PHE A 190 0.55 -21.99 3.67
C PHE A 190 1.59 -21.61 4.71
N ILE A 191 1.85 -20.31 4.90
CA ILE A 191 2.82 -19.82 5.89
C ILE A 191 2.39 -20.22 7.30
N ASP A 192 1.11 -20.06 7.64
CA ASP A 192 0.56 -20.51 8.93
C ASP A 192 0.66 -22.04 9.08
N GLY A 193 0.48 -22.80 7.99
CA GLY A 193 0.73 -24.24 7.95
C GLY A 193 2.17 -24.58 8.32
N LYS A 194 3.14 -23.90 7.71
CA LYS A 194 4.57 -24.07 8.02
C LYS A 194 4.91 -23.69 9.46
N LEU A 195 4.35 -22.59 9.97
CA LEU A 195 4.52 -22.18 11.36
C LEU A 195 3.97 -23.21 12.35
N LYS A 196 2.87 -23.90 12.01
CA LYS A 196 2.36 -25.02 12.82
C LYS A 196 3.28 -26.23 12.80
N GLU A 197 3.83 -26.58 11.64
CA GLU A 197 4.79 -27.70 11.50
C GLU A 197 6.02 -27.51 12.40
N VAL A 198 6.53 -26.28 12.50
CA VAL A 198 7.68 -25.93 13.35
C VAL A 198 7.29 -25.48 14.77
N GLN A 199 6.02 -25.67 15.17
CA GLN A 199 5.48 -25.34 16.51
C GLN A 199 5.58 -23.86 16.92
N ALA A 200 5.65 -22.94 15.96
CA ALA A 200 5.75 -21.49 16.15
C ALA A 200 4.38 -20.78 16.01
N PHE A 201 3.39 -21.24 16.78
CA PHE A 201 1.98 -20.83 16.67
C PHE A 201 1.74 -19.34 16.94
N GLU A 202 2.56 -18.73 17.80
CA GLU A 202 2.51 -17.32 18.18
C GLU A 202 2.84 -16.38 17.01
N HIS A 203 3.51 -16.89 15.99
CA HIS A 203 3.90 -16.12 14.81
C HIS A 203 2.92 -16.22 13.65
N MET A 204 1.86 -17.04 13.78
CA MET A 204 0.84 -17.18 12.74
C MET A 204 0.13 -15.86 12.45
N MET A 205 -0.09 -15.57 11.15
CA MET A 205 -0.87 -14.43 10.69
C MET A 205 -2.28 -14.46 11.26
N TYR A 206 -2.90 -15.64 11.31
CA TYR A 206 -4.23 -15.82 11.90
C TYR A 206 -4.26 -15.35 13.37
N SER A 207 -3.32 -15.83 14.20
CA SER A 207 -3.26 -15.48 15.63
C SER A 207 -3.06 -13.98 15.82
N LYS A 208 -2.11 -13.41 15.07
CA LYS A 208 -1.77 -11.98 15.12
C LYS A 208 -2.96 -11.11 14.72
N LEU A 209 -3.52 -11.33 13.52
CA LEU A 209 -4.60 -10.52 12.98
C LEU A 209 -5.91 -10.68 13.77
N LYS A 210 -6.20 -11.87 14.30
CA LYS A 210 -7.35 -12.09 15.20
C LYS A 210 -7.21 -11.28 16.49
N SER A 211 -6.01 -11.24 17.07
CA SER A 211 -5.73 -10.44 18.28
C SER A 211 -5.88 -8.94 18.01
N GLU A 212 -5.26 -8.44 16.93
CA GLU A 212 -5.35 -7.04 16.52
C GLU A 212 -6.80 -6.62 16.24
N ALA A 213 -7.58 -7.46 15.56
CA ALA A 213 -8.97 -7.20 15.27
C ALA A 213 -9.82 -7.14 16.56
N LYS A 214 -9.58 -8.05 17.52
CA LYS A 214 -10.26 -8.01 18.83
C LYS A 214 -9.94 -6.75 19.60
N PHE A 215 -8.67 -6.34 19.62
CA PHE A 215 -8.23 -5.12 20.26
C PHE A 215 -8.91 -3.88 19.67
N LYS A 216 -8.98 -3.78 18.33
CA LYS A 216 -9.69 -2.69 17.64
C LYS A 216 -11.17 -2.61 18.02
N VAL A 217 -11.87 -3.75 18.08
CA VAL A 217 -13.29 -3.80 18.50
C VAL A 217 -13.45 -3.36 19.95
N GLN A 218 -12.58 -3.83 20.85
CA GLN A 218 -12.62 -3.44 22.26
C GLN A 218 -12.37 -1.94 22.46
N MET A 219 -11.37 -1.38 21.79
CA MET A 219 -11.08 0.06 21.82
C MET A 219 -12.28 0.87 21.33
N ASN A 220 -12.87 0.51 20.17
CA ASN A 220 -14.03 1.20 19.65
C ASN A 220 -15.22 1.17 20.62
N ASN A 221 -15.47 0.03 21.26
CA ASN A 221 -16.54 -0.08 22.27
C ASN A 221 -16.24 0.79 23.51
N GLN A 222 -14.99 0.85 23.97
CA GLN A 222 -14.58 1.72 25.07
C GLN A 222 -14.75 3.20 24.72
N PHE A 223 -14.35 3.63 23.52
CA PHE A 223 -14.57 4.98 23.02
C PHE A 223 -16.07 5.32 22.95
N LEU A 224 -16.90 4.42 22.40
CA LEU A 224 -18.35 4.62 22.34
C LEU A 224 -18.99 4.69 23.73
N THR A 225 -18.43 3.99 24.72
CA THR A 225 -18.92 4.02 26.11
C THR A 225 -18.51 5.29 26.85
N ILE A 226 -17.37 5.90 26.52
CA ILE A 226 -16.90 7.17 27.11
C ILE A 226 -17.62 8.39 26.51
N CYS A 227 -18.08 8.28 25.26
CA CYS A 227 -18.78 9.36 24.56
C CYS A 227 -20.30 9.39 24.79
N ASN A 228 -20.86 8.41 25.51
CA ASN A 228 -22.27 8.35 25.93
C ASN A 228 -22.40 8.68 27.42
#